data_AF-E4MZ49-F1
#
_entry.id   AF-E4MZ49-F1
#
_cell.length_a   1.000
_cell.length_b   1.000
_cell.length_c   1.000
_cell.angle_alpha   90.00
_cell.angle_beta   90.00
_cell.angle_gamma   90.00
#
_symmetry.space_group_name_H-M   'P 1'
#
loop_
_entity.id
_entity.type
_entity.pdbx_description
1 polymer ?
#
loop_
_entity_poly.entity_id
_entity_poly.type
_entity_poly.pdbx_seq_one_letter_code
_entity_poly.pdbx_strand_id
1 'polypeptide(L)'
;MLDVAADHPKSDPDAATSHPDGGASHPHGRPADRAAAPHDTDSARNGTRPPGGPAAGAAGGPVGGPEAGPSSGPEAGLPEEDASRIYLAVLAAGGRIPLDAPAPLGTELSPERQQALLDQLVAIGLVMPNRIDGCYVAISPRAVAERLGADLRSRATRLLLDAGRLPGALAPLARAYDAVPRPADRTRPAVYVDGQEDIRLRIAQLVSDCRLELLSAQPGLRPPAVLELANAQDQRMLSRGATLRALYQPVALTADSAVRHATSMTEHGAQLRVLDEPFRRLIVIDRRIAVIPAAEDHSRAAFVEDPAAIAYLVAGFERDWDRADQVHWHGLDTRTLTRALTDRVGRLLAQGLTQRAVASRLGLSERTVAGHISRLRDLYGAGTLFQLGWLMRGGGGRG
;
A
#
# COMPACT_ATOMS: atom_id res chain seq x y z
N MET A 1 -4.02 21.91 -64.36
CA MET A 1 -4.66 22.16 -65.66
C MET A 1 -6.11 21.73 -65.52
N LEU A 2 -7.04 22.70 -65.41
CA LEU A 2 -8.50 22.53 -65.22
C LEU A 2 -8.89 21.84 -63.88
N ASP A 3 -9.57 22.42 -62.88
CA ASP A 3 -10.38 23.67 -62.67
C ASP A 3 -11.92 23.54 -62.85
N VAL A 4 -12.68 24.31 -62.05
CA VAL A 4 -14.18 24.43 -61.98
C VAL A 4 -14.92 23.18 -61.46
N ALA A 5 -15.92 23.17 -60.54
CA ALA A 5 -16.58 24.09 -59.59
C ALA A 5 -17.29 23.21 -58.49
N ALA A 6 -17.76 23.61 -57.28
CA ALA A 6 -18.13 24.88 -56.61
C ALA A 6 -19.60 25.38 -56.79
N ASP A 7 -20.48 25.18 -55.78
CA ASP A 7 -21.76 25.92 -55.63
C ASP A 7 -22.25 26.12 -54.17
N HIS A 8 -22.82 27.31 -53.94
CA HIS A 8 -23.45 27.98 -52.78
C HIS A 8 -23.85 29.38 -53.31
N PRO A 9 -24.93 30.09 -52.86
CA PRO A 9 -25.52 30.05 -51.51
C PRO A 9 -27.05 30.32 -51.46
N LYS A 10 -27.63 30.59 -50.26
CA LYS A 10 -28.22 31.91 -49.87
C LYS A 10 -28.91 31.89 -48.50
N SER A 11 -29.07 33.08 -47.91
CA SER A 11 -29.63 33.33 -46.56
C SER A 11 -30.69 34.44 -46.57
N ASP A 12 -31.58 34.42 -45.56
CA ASP A 12 -32.20 35.59 -44.88
C ASP A 12 -33.12 36.53 -45.73
N PRO A 13 -33.87 37.51 -45.15
CA PRO A 13 -33.85 38.02 -43.75
C PRO A 13 -35.22 38.31 -43.06
N ASP A 14 -35.12 38.89 -41.85
CA ASP A 14 -36.00 39.91 -41.23
C ASP A 14 -37.38 39.53 -40.61
N ALA A 15 -37.91 40.22 -39.58
CA ALA A 15 -37.43 41.39 -38.81
C ALA A 15 -38.02 41.56 -37.37
N ALA A 16 -37.24 42.29 -36.54
CA ALA A 16 -37.63 43.37 -35.59
C ALA A 16 -38.46 43.18 -34.28
N THR A 17 -37.85 43.69 -33.17
CA THR A 17 -38.45 44.44 -32.02
C THR A 17 -39.39 43.71 -31.02
N SER A 18 -39.51 44.05 -29.73
CA SER A 18 -39.15 45.27 -28.95
C SER A 18 -38.66 44.99 -27.50
N HIS A 19 -38.05 45.99 -26.86
CA HIS A 19 -37.94 46.15 -25.39
C HIS A 19 -38.67 47.46 -24.98
N PRO A 20 -39.16 47.59 -23.72
CA PRO A 20 -38.44 48.46 -22.78
C PRO A 20 -38.53 48.10 -21.26
N ASP A 21 -37.37 48.18 -20.59
CA ASP A 21 -37.02 49.01 -19.42
C ASP A 21 -37.82 49.02 -18.07
N GLY A 22 -37.08 49.28 -16.97
CA GLY A 22 -37.55 49.58 -15.60
C GLY A 22 -37.65 48.38 -14.62
N GLY A 23 -37.20 48.44 -13.36
CA GLY A 23 -36.37 49.47 -12.70
C GLY A 23 -36.14 49.23 -11.19
N ALA A 24 -34.90 49.50 -10.72
CA ALA A 24 -34.46 49.92 -9.37
C ALA A 24 -34.97 49.30 -8.02
N SER A 25 -33.99 48.89 -7.20
CA SER A 25 -33.84 49.18 -5.75
C SER A 25 -34.40 48.28 -4.61
N HIS A 26 -33.57 48.23 -3.56
CA HIS A 26 -33.69 47.72 -2.17
C HIS A 26 -34.42 48.72 -1.22
N PRO A 27 -34.59 48.51 0.12
CA PRO A 27 -34.40 47.32 1.02
C PRO A 27 -35.54 47.13 2.08
N HIS A 28 -35.23 46.39 3.17
CA HIS A 28 -35.79 46.43 4.55
C HIS A 28 -37.00 45.53 4.93
N GLY A 29 -36.98 45.04 6.19
CA GLY A 29 -38.06 44.26 6.81
C GLY A 29 -37.65 43.33 7.97
N ARG A 30 -37.50 43.85 9.19
CA ARG A 30 -37.40 43.07 10.46
C ARG A 30 -38.54 43.49 11.40
N PRO A 31 -39.17 42.56 12.11
CA PRO A 31 -39.20 42.57 13.59
C PRO A 31 -38.35 41.41 14.17
N ALA A 32 -37.84 41.37 15.41
CA ALA A 32 -38.36 41.73 16.74
C ALA A 32 -39.44 40.72 17.24
N ASP A 33 -39.50 40.30 18.52
CA ASP A 33 -38.86 40.82 19.75
C ASP A 33 -38.75 39.74 20.88
N ARG A 34 -38.22 40.11 22.06
CA ARG A 34 -38.03 39.37 23.34
C ARG A 34 -36.84 38.40 23.36
N ALA A 35 -35.78 38.55 24.17
CA ALA A 35 -35.47 39.32 25.38
C ALA A 35 -36.00 38.76 26.73
N ALA A 36 -35.10 38.19 27.55
CA ALA A 36 -35.14 38.14 29.01
C ALA A 36 -33.80 37.60 29.60
N ALA A 37 -33.11 38.43 30.40
CA ALA A 37 -31.98 38.10 31.30
C ALA A 37 -31.71 39.34 32.18
N PRO A 38 -30.94 39.27 33.30
CA PRO A 38 -30.35 38.10 33.97
C PRO A 38 -30.90 37.94 35.42
N HIS A 39 -30.23 37.13 36.25
CA HIS A 39 -30.14 37.40 37.69
C HIS A 39 -28.85 36.81 38.29
N ASP A 40 -28.03 37.66 38.92
CA ASP A 40 -26.91 37.23 39.76
C ASP A 40 -27.40 36.69 41.11
N THR A 41 -26.62 35.79 41.72
CA THR A 41 -26.50 35.68 43.18
C THR A 41 -25.10 35.18 43.55
N ASP A 42 -24.39 35.95 44.38
CA ASP A 42 -23.09 35.61 44.96
C ASP A 42 -23.24 34.75 46.24
N SER A 43 -22.31 33.83 46.48
CA SER A 43 -22.00 33.26 47.80
C SER A 43 -20.72 32.41 47.79
N ALA A 44 -19.61 32.99 48.25
CA ALA A 44 -18.38 32.24 48.54
C ALA A 44 -18.39 31.56 49.92
N ARG A 45 -17.64 30.45 50.09
CA ARG A 45 -16.87 30.08 51.32
C ARG A 45 -16.06 28.79 51.20
N ASN A 46 -14.87 28.80 51.81
CA ASN A 46 -13.96 27.68 52.13
C ASN A 46 -13.45 26.85 50.92
N GLY A 47 -12.20 26.39 50.85
CA GLY A 47 -11.19 26.16 51.89
C GLY A 47 -11.08 24.64 52.15
N THR A 48 -9.97 23.98 51.78
CA THR A 48 -8.86 23.70 52.73
C THR A 48 -7.61 23.19 51.97
N ARG A 49 -6.40 23.51 52.48
CA ARG A 49 -5.09 22.94 52.10
C ARG A 49 -4.28 22.73 53.39
N PRO A 50 -3.84 21.50 53.73
CA PRO A 50 -2.39 21.16 53.76
C PRO A 50 -2.18 19.63 53.60
N PRO A 51 -1.04 19.01 54.04
CA PRO A 51 0.39 19.35 53.97
C PRO A 51 1.14 18.37 53.02
N GLY A 52 2.48 18.31 52.88
CA GLY A 52 3.54 19.17 53.42
C GLY A 52 4.67 18.44 54.17
N GLY A 53 5.69 17.95 53.46
CA GLY A 53 6.99 17.51 54.03
C GLY A 53 7.17 16.00 54.24
N PRO A 54 8.38 15.53 54.66
CA PRO A 54 9.60 16.30 54.97
C PRO A 54 10.69 16.21 53.86
N ALA A 55 11.84 16.84 54.08
CA ALA A 55 13.01 16.77 53.21
C ALA A 55 14.31 16.47 53.99
N ALA A 56 15.11 15.55 53.45
CA ALA A 56 16.51 15.27 53.77
C ALA A 56 17.11 14.46 52.60
N GLY A 57 18.42 14.46 52.31
CA GLY A 57 19.49 15.26 52.90
C GLY A 57 20.87 14.67 52.56
N ALA A 58 21.75 15.48 52.00
CA ALA A 58 23.18 15.24 51.73
C ALA A 58 23.62 14.24 50.62
N ALA A 59 24.62 14.71 49.85
CA ALA A 59 25.76 14.00 49.27
C ALA A 59 25.59 12.62 48.60
N GLY A 60 25.67 12.62 47.26
CA GLY A 60 25.85 11.40 46.45
C GLY A 60 26.00 11.74 44.97
N GLY A 61 27.19 12.22 44.56
CA GLY A 61 27.48 12.42 43.13
C GLY A 61 27.51 11.07 42.40
N PRO A 62 27.06 10.97 41.14
CA PRO A 62 27.14 9.73 40.38
C PRO A 62 28.60 9.38 40.13
N VAL A 63 29.13 8.44 40.92
CA VAL A 63 30.36 7.72 40.60
C VAL A 63 30.20 7.16 39.20
N GLY A 64 31.21 7.35 38.35
CA GLY A 64 31.17 6.88 36.97
C GLY A 64 30.80 5.40 36.92
N GLY A 65 29.72 5.08 36.23
CA GLY A 65 29.44 3.70 35.85
C GLY A 65 30.62 3.14 35.06
N PRO A 66 30.89 1.82 35.11
CA PRO A 66 32.00 1.23 34.37
C PRO A 66 31.90 1.64 32.90
N GLU A 67 33.02 2.07 32.31
CA GLU A 67 33.09 2.56 30.94
C GLU A 67 32.38 1.58 30.01
N ALA A 68 31.53 2.10 29.11
CA ALA A 68 30.82 1.29 28.15
C ALA A 68 31.84 0.59 27.24
N GLY A 69 32.09 -0.69 27.51
CA GLY A 69 32.90 -1.54 26.64
C GLY A 69 32.38 -1.50 25.20
N PRO A 70 33.25 -1.68 24.20
CA PRO A 70 32.93 -1.44 22.80
C PRO A 70 31.61 -2.12 22.40
N SER A 71 30.70 -1.32 21.85
CA SER A 71 29.30 -1.68 21.66
C SER A 71 29.13 -2.73 20.56
N SER A 72 29.34 -3.98 20.93
CA SER A 72 29.32 -5.18 20.08
C SER A 72 27.90 -5.61 19.68
N GLY A 73 27.19 -4.68 19.03
CA GLY A 73 25.82 -4.82 18.55
C GLY A 73 25.71 -5.37 17.12
N PRO A 74 24.48 -5.70 16.67
CA PRO A 74 24.21 -6.32 15.36
C PRO A 74 24.41 -5.41 14.14
N GLU A 75 24.92 -4.19 14.33
CA GLU A 75 25.18 -3.23 13.23
C GLU A 75 26.53 -3.47 12.54
N ALA A 76 27.43 -4.28 13.13
CA ALA A 76 28.74 -4.62 12.56
C ALA A 76 28.68 -5.61 11.36
N GLY A 77 27.50 -6.15 11.04
CA GLY A 77 27.29 -6.99 9.86
C GLY A 77 27.91 -8.39 9.92
N LEU A 78 28.21 -8.95 8.75
CA LEU A 78 29.04 -10.14 8.57
C LEU A 78 30.50 -9.70 8.32
N PRO A 79 31.51 -10.50 8.71
CA PRO A 79 32.91 -10.14 8.48
C PRO A 79 33.24 -10.13 6.98
N GLU A 80 34.14 -9.23 6.58
CA GLU A 80 34.73 -9.23 5.24
C GLU A 80 35.55 -10.52 4.99
N GLU A 81 35.87 -10.81 3.72
CA GLU A 81 36.62 -12.02 3.37
C GLU A 81 38.06 -12.00 3.91
N ASP A 82 38.72 -10.84 3.95
CA ASP A 82 40.01 -10.67 4.62
C ASP A 82 39.91 -10.90 6.14
N ALA A 83 38.87 -10.36 6.79
CA ALA A 83 38.63 -10.54 8.23
C ALA A 83 38.33 -12.02 8.55
N SER A 84 37.56 -12.70 7.69
CA SER A 84 37.30 -14.13 7.77
C SER A 84 38.58 -14.95 7.66
N ARG A 85 39.52 -14.56 6.79
CA ARG A 85 40.86 -15.16 6.70
C ARG A 85 41.69 -14.90 7.97
N ILE A 86 41.69 -13.69 8.54
CA ILE A 86 42.35 -13.40 9.83
C ILE A 86 41.80 -14.29 10.95
N TYR A 87 40.47 -14.41 11.06
CA TYR A 87 39.81 -15.26 12.06
C TYR A 87 40.24 -16.74 11.94
N LEU A 88 40.25 -17.29 10.72
CA LEU A 88 40.74 -18.65 10.47
C LEU A 88 42.22 -18.82 10.82
N ALA A 89 43.05 -17.80 10.59
CA ALA A 89 44.47 -17.84 10.94
C ALA A 89 44.69 -17.76 12.47
N VAL A 90 43.86 -17.02 13.22
CA VAL A 90 43.84 -17.05 14.70
C VAL A 90 43.44 -18.45 15.21
N LEU A 91 42.47 -19.12 14.58
CA LEU A 91 42.13 -20.51 14.92
C LEU A 91 43.29 -21.48 14.63
N ALA A 92 44.00 -21.32 13.51
CA ALA A 92 45.18 -22.11 13.18
C ALA A 92 46.34 -21.90 14.19
N ALA A 93 46.45 -20.70 14.77
CA ALA A 93 47.37 -20.38 15.88
C ALA A 93 46.90 -20.91 17.26
N GLY A 94 45.90 -21.79 17.32
CA GLY A 94 45.35 -22.32 18.58
C GLY A 94 44.25 -21.46 19.21
N GLY A 95 43.66 -20.53 18.46
CA GLY A 95 42.56 -19.67 18.90
C GLY A 95 42.97 -18.44 19.71
N ARG A 96 44.27 -18.13 19.79
CA ARG A 96 44.81 -16.95 20.51
C ARG A 96 45.95 -16.30 19.73
N ILE A 97 46.04 -14.97 19.76
CA ILE A 97 47.21 -14.20 19.29
C ILE A 97 47.52 -13.06 20.28
N PRO A 98 48.77 -12.62 20.49
CA PRO A 98 49.08 -11.46 21.33
C PRO A 98 48.38 -10.19 20.85
N LEU A 99 48.09 -9.26 21.76
CA LEU A 99 47.48 -7.96 21.42
C LEU A 99 48.39 -7.11 20.51
N ASP A 100 49.71 -7.20 20.72
CA ASP A 100 50.74 -6.43 20.02
C ASP A 100 51.30 -7.15 18.78
N ALA A 101 50.76 -8.32 18.41
CA ALA A 101 51.23 -9.09 17.26
C ALA A 101 50.56 -8.61 15.95
N PRO A 102 51.29 -8.53 14.82
CA PRO A 102 50.68 -8.31 13.52
C PRO A 102 49.70 -9.46 13.20
N ALA A 103 48.61 -9.15 12.48
CA ALA A 103 47.59 -10.14 12.17
C ALA A 103 48.18 -11.30 11.36
N PRO A 104 47.75 -12.57 11.54
CA PRO A 104 48.52 -13.73 11.06
C PRO A 104 48.45 -14.00 9.54
N LEU A 105 47.98 -13.04 8.74
CA LEU A 105 48.15 -13.05 7.28
C LEU A 105 49.44 -12.33 6.92
N GLY A 106 50.09 -12.81 5.85
CA GLY A 106 51.37 -12.29 5.37
C GLY A 106 51.34 -10.83 4.92
N THR A 107 52.51 -10.36 4.47
CA THR A 107 52.89 -8.96 4.17
C THR A 107 52.18 -8.31 2.97
N GLU A 108 50.96 -8.73 2.63
CA GLU A 108 50.18 -8.23 1.48
C GLU A 108 49.22 -7.08 1.85
N LEU A 109 48.89 -6.92 3.13
CA LEU A 109 48.02 -5.85 3.64
C LEU A 109 48.82 -4.84 4.49
N SER A 110 48.43 -3.56 4.46
CA SER A 110 49.02 -2.56 5.36
C SER A 110 48.66 -2.84 6.83
N PRO A 111 49.51 -2.49 7.80
CA PRO A 111 49.21 -2.69 9.23
C PRO A 111 47.91 -2.02 9.67
N GLU A 112 47.61 -0.85 9.10
CA GLU A 112 46.38 -0.09 9.32
C GLU A 112 45.13 -0.89 8.88
N ARG A 113 45.19 -1.54 7.70
CA ARG A 113 44.11 -2.38 7.18
C ARG A 113 44.00 -3.69 7.97
N GLN A 114 45.12 -4.29 8.39
CA GLN A 114 45.10 -5.46 9.28
C GLN A 114 44.42 -5.14 10.62
N GLN A 115 44.74 -3.99 11.23
CA GLN A 115 44.10 -3.55 12.47
C GLN A 115 42.60 -3.29 12.28
N ALA A 116 42.19 -2.57 11.22
CA ALA A 116 40.78 -2.32 10.94
C ALA A 116 39.95 -3.60 10.75
N LEU A 117 40.55 -4.67 10.21
CA LEU A 117 39.91 -5.99 10.09
C LEU A 117 39.84 -6.74 11.42
N LEU A 118 40.84 -6.59 12.30
CA LEU A 118 40.77 -7.09 13.69
C LEU A 118 39.68 -6.34 14.48
N ASP A 119 39.59 -5.01 14.34
CA ASP A 119 38.56 -4.19 14.98
C ASP A 119 37.15 -4.59 14.51
N GLN A 120 36.98 -4.92 13.23
CA GLN A 120 35.74 -5.49 12.70
C GLN A 120 35.38 -6.84 13.35
N LEU A 121 36.35 -7.77 13.49
CA LEU A 121 36.13 -9.04 14.19
C LEU A 121 35.76 -8.84 15.66
N VAL A 122 36.32 -7.82 16.33
CA VAL A 122 35.99 -7.45 17.71
C VAL A 122 34.61 -6.80 17.81
N ALA A 123 34.22 -5.94 16.87
CA ALA A 123 32.89 -5.33 16.83
C ALA A 123 31.77 -6.37 16.63
N ILE A 124 31.98 -7.36 15.75
CA ILE A 124 31.08 -8.50 15.55
C ILE A 124 31.10 -9.45 16.79
N GLY A 125 32.22 -9.49 17.51
CA GLY A 125 32.45 -10.37 18.66
C GLY A 125 32.92 -11.77 18.28
N LEU A 126 33.48 -11.95 17.07
CA LEU A 126 34.19 -13.17 16.66
C LEU A 126 35.58 -13.27 17.32
N VAL A 127 36.15 -12.14 17.71
CA VAL A 127 37.40 -12.05 18.49
C VAL A 127 37.15 -11.16 19.70
N MET A 128 37.79 -11.45 20.84
CA MET A 128 37.67 -10.64 22.06
C MET A 128 39.06 -10.37 22.69
N PRO A 129 39.39 -9.11 23.04
CA PRO A 129 40.65 -8.79 23.70
C PRO A 129 40.64 -9.20 25.18
N ASN A 130 41.42 -10.22 25.53
CA ASN A 130 41.74 -10.57 26.90
C ASN A 130 42.96 -9.76 27.37
N ARG A 131 42.70 -8.62 28.02
CA ARG A 131 43.72 -7.73 28.57
C ARG A 131 44.50 -8.31 29.77
N ILE A 132 44.06 -9.44 30.36
CA ILE A 132 44.76 -10.11 31.46
C ILE A 132 45.88 -10.99 30.90
N ASP A 133 45.57 -11.82 29.90
CA ASP A 133 46.53 -12.72 29.23
C ASP A 133 47.31 -12.02 28.08
N GLY A 134 47.13 -10.70 27.89
CA GLY A 134 47.79 -9.93 26.83
C GLY A 134 47.45 -10.39 25.40
N CYS A 135 46.30 -11.02 25.18
CA CYS A 135 45.97 -11.66 23.90
C CYS A 135 44.54 -11.41 23.41
N TYR A 136 44.34 -11.45 22.09
CA TYR A 136 43.05 -11.67 21.47
C TYR A 136 42.69 -13.16 21.51
N VAL A 137 41.42 -13.47 21.78
CA VAL A 137 40.88 -14.84 21.83
C VAL A 137 39.75 -15.00 20.81
N ALA A 138 39.77 -16.06 20.02
CA ALA A 138 38.72 -16.39 19.07
C ALA A 138 37.47 -16.96 19.77
N ILE A 139 36.29 -16.49 19.34
CA ILE A 139 34.98 -16.86 19.85
C ILE A 139 34.26 -17.74 18.81
N SER A 140 33.47 -18.71 19.28
CA SER A 140 32.73 -19.63 18.39
C SER A 140 31.73 -18.88 17.49
N PRO A 141 31.76 -19.03 16.15
CA PRO A 141 30.85 -18.31 15.26
C PRO A 141 29.39 -18.74 15.46
N ARG A 142 29.16 -19.96 15.95
CA ARG A 142 27.82 -20.45 16.33
C ARG A 142 27.25 -19.64 17.49
N ALA A 143 28.02 -19.44 18.56
CA ALA A 143 27.60 -18.65 19.71
C ALA A 143 27.37 -17.17 19.34
N VAL A 144 28.21 -16.62 18.45
CA VAL A 144 28.02 -15.27 17.90
C VAL A 144 26.72 -15.19 17.08
N ALA A 145 26.47 -16.13 16.18
CA ALA A 145 25.26 -16.16 15.36
C ALA A 145 23.98 -16.40 16.19
N GLU A 146 24.04 -17.23 17.23
CA GLU A 146 22.94 -17.45 18.18
C GLU A 146 22.61 -16.17 18.96
N ARG A 147 23.64 -15.48 19.49
CA ARG A 147 23.51 -14.17 20.17
C ARG A 147 22.90 -13.12 19.25
N LEU A 148 23.51 -12.87 18.10
CA LEU A 148 23.05 -11.86 17.14
C LEU A 148 21.64 -12.17 16.62
N GLY A 149 21.35 -13.46 16.34
CA GLY A 149 20.01 -13.89 15.93
C GLY A 149 18.96 -13.72 17.03
N ALA A 150 19.30 -13.94 18.30
CA ALA A 150 18.41 -13.68 19.43
C ALA A 150 18.13 -12.18 19.60
N ASP A 151 19.15 -11.34 19.46
CA ASP A 151 19.04 -9.87 19.50
C ASP A 151 18.17 -9.33 18.37
N LEU A 152 18.38 -9.80 17.13
CA LEU A 152 17.56 -9.43 15.97
C LEU A 152 16.09 -9.85 16.14
N ARG A 153 15.84 -11.08 16.63
CA ARG A 153 14.47 -11.53 16.96
C ARG A 153 13.86 -10.66 18.06
N SER A 154 14.61 -10.35 19.13
CA SER A 154 14.18 -9.47 20.23
C SER A 154 13.85 -8.03 19.78
N ARG A 155 14.63 -7.47 18.85
CA ARG A 155 14.36 -6.17 18.23
C ARG A 155 13.09 -6.24 17.36
N ALA A 156 12.96 -7.26 16.50
CA ALA A 156 11.79 -7.45 15.64
C ALA A 156 10.49 -7.66 16.43
N THR A 157 10.50 -8.51 17.48
CA THR A 157 9.32 -8.73 18.34
C THR A 157 8.88 -7.45 19.05
N ARG A 158 9.82 -6.61 19.52
CA ARG A 158 9.49 -5.29 20.10
C ARG A 158 8.83 -4.37 19.06
N LEU A 159 9.43 -4.22 17.88
CA LEU A 159 8.87 -3.41 16.80
C LEU A 159 7.45 -3.85 16.40
N LEU A 160 7.18 -5.16 16.33
CA LEU A 160 5.85 -5.71 16.05
C LEU A 160 4.84 -5.42 17.18
N LEU A 161 5.25 -5.57 18.45
CA LEU A 161 4.39 -5.26 19.60
C LEU A 161 4.07 -3.76 19.69
N ASP A 162 5.05 -2.90 19.43
CA ASP A 162 4.87 -1.45 19.50
C ASP A 162 4.06 -0.93 18.31
N ALA A 163 4.25 -1.49 17.11
CA ALA A 163 3.37 -1.26 15.96
C ALA A 163 1.91 -1.65 16.25
N GLY A 164 1.68 -2.80 16.91
CA GLY A 164 0.34 -3.23 17.34
C GLY A 164 -0.28 -2.33 18.43
N ARG A 165 0.53 -1.63 19.23
CA ARG A 165 0.07 -0.70 20.28
C ARG A 165 -0.25 0.70 19.75
N LEU A 166 0.44 1.16 18.71
CA LEU A 166 0.32 2.53 18.18
C LEU A 166 -1.14 2.97 17.90
N PRO A 167 -2.01 2.18 17.25
CA PRO A 167 -3.41 2.58 17.01
C PRO A 167 -4.19 2.83 18.30
N GLY A 168 -4.01 1.98 19.32
CA GLY A 168 -4.67 2.13 20.62
C GLY A 168 -4.15 3.33 21.42
N ALA A 169 -2.84 3.55 21.40
CA ALA A 169 -2.19 4.70 22.06
C ALA A 169 -2.56 6.04 21.42
N LEU A 170 -2.70 6.08 20.09
CA LEU A 170 -3.05 7.28 19.33
C LEU A 170 -4.56 7.54 19.23
N ALA A 171 -5.43 6.55 19.47
CA ALA A 171 -6.88 6.70 19.35
C ALA A 171 -7.49 7.89 20.15
N PRO A 172 -7.02 8.26 21.36
CA PRO A 172 -7.50 9.48 22.03
C PRO A 172 -7.09 10.76 21.31
N LEU A 173 -5.87 10.81 20.74
CA LEU A 173 -5.37 11.96 19.99
C LEU A 173 -6.05 12.08 18.62
N ALA A 174 -6.32 10.96 17.95
CA ALA A 174 -7.11 10.92 16.72
C ALA A 174 -8.51 11.49 16.97
N ARG A 175 -9.24 10.97 17.97
CA ARG A 175 -10.56 11.51 18.34
C ARG A 175 -10.52 12.99 18.72
N ALA A 176 -9.46 13.46 19.39
CA ALA A 176 -9.30 14.87 19.71
C ALA A 176 -9.06 15.73 18.45
N TYR A 177 -8.22 15.25 17.53
CA TYR A 177 -7.93 15.90 16.25
C TYR A 177 -9.15 15.97 15.33
N ASP A 178 -9.93 14.89 15.25
CA ASP A 178 -11.18 14.82 14.49
C ASP A 178 -12.29 15.69 15.11
N ALA A 179 -12.25 15.90 16.43
CA ALA A 179 -13.19 16.75 17.17
C ALA A 179 -12.83 18.25 17.15
N VAL A 180 -11.65 18.65 16.65
CA VAL A 180 -11.34 20.08 16.44
C VAL A 180 -12.24 20.62 15.33
N PRO A 181 -13.12 21.62 15.58
CA PRO A 181 -13.90 22.23 14.53
C PRO A 181 -12.97 23.03 13.62
N ARG A 182 -12.58 22.43 12.48
CA ARG A 182 -11.77 23.13 11.48
C ARG A 182 -12.56 24.34 10.98
N PRO A 183 -11.99 25.57 10.99
CA PRO A 183 -12.71 26.77 10.61
C PRO A 183 -13.04 26.72 9.11
N ALA A 184 -14.27 26.29 8.81
CA ALA A 184 -14.77 25.94 7.48
C ALA A 184 -13.68 25.28 6.61
N ASP A 185 -13.43 23.99 6.87
CA ASP A 185 -12.36 23.22 6.22
C ASP A 185 -12.30 23.57 4.73
N ARG A 186 -11.12 23.98 4.24
CA ARG A 186 -10.92 24.29 2.82
C ARG A 186 -10.86 22.95 2.10
N THR A 187 -12.04 22.34 1.95
CA THR A 187 -12.34 21.25 1.03
C THR A 187 -11.80 21.68 -0.32
N ARG A 188 -10.59 21.20 -0.63
CA ARG A 188 -9.94 21.50 -1.90
C ARG A 188 -10.89 20.96 -2.97
N PRO A 189 -11.53 21.83 -3.78
CA PRO A 189 -12.53 21.36 -4.72
C PRO A 189 -11.86 20.34 -5.62
N ALA A 190 -12.52 19.19 -5.82
CA ALA A 190 -11.91 18.06 -6.52
C ALA A 190 -11.31 18.55 -7.84
N VAL A 191 -10.00 18.36 -8.02
CA VAL A 191 -9.29 18.93 -9.16
C VAL A 191 -9.62 18.05 -10.35
N TYR A 192 -10.47 18.56 -11.23
CA TYR A 192 -10.79 17.88 -12.48
C TYR A 192 -9.60 18.00 -13.44
N VAL A 193 -9.26 16.88 -14.07
CA VAL A 193 -8.35 16.83 -15.20
C VAL A 193 -9.09 16.18 -16.35
N ASP A 194 -9.07 16.86 -17.48
CA ASP A 194 -9.62 16.44 -18.76
C ASP A 194 -8.47 15.94 -19.66
N GLY A 195 -8.74 14.97 -20.53
CA GLY A 195 -7.74 14.33 -21.38
C GLY A 195 -7.08 13.09 -20.72
N GLN A 196 -7.18 11.93 -21.39
CA GLN A 196 -6.61 10.68 -20.87
C GLN A 196 -5.09 10.70 -20.68
N GLU A 197 -4.38 11.64 -21.32
CA GLU A 197 -2.92 11.80 -21.24
C GLU A 197 -2.52 12.59 -19.99
N ASP A 198 -3.14 13.74 -19.74
CA ASP A 198 -2.90 14.53 -18.53
C ASP A 198 -3.36 13.78 -17.27
N ILE A 199 -4.47 13.02 -17.34
CA ILE A 199 -4.89 12.11 -16.27
C ILE A 199 -3.79 11.06 -15.98
N ARG A 200 -3.23 10.43 -17.02
CA ARG A 200 -2.13 9.45 -16.88
C ARG A 200 -0.87 10.09 -16.30
N LEU A 201 -0.48 11.26 -16.81
CA LEU A 201 0.71 11.99 -16.37
C LEU A 201 0.59 12.42 -14.90
N ARG A 202 -0.57 12.92 -14.47
CA ARG A 202 -0.80 13.33 -13.09
C ARG A 202 -0.88 12.13 -12.14
N ILE A 203 -1.50 11.02 -12.54
CA ILE A 203 -1.43 9.76 -11.77
C ILE A 203 0.04 9.34 -11.61
N ALA A 204 0.84 9.41 -12.69
CA ALA A 204 2.24 9.03 -12.65
C ALA A 204 3.10 9.94 -11.76
N GLN A 205 2.81 11.24 -11.69
CA GLN A 205 3.45 12.13 -10.73
C GLN A 205 3.13 11.71 -9.29
N LEU A 206 1.85 11.51 -8.96
CA LEU A 206 1.43 11.17 -7.60
C LEU A 206 1.90 9.77 -7.14
N VAL A 207 1.91 8.78 -8.03
CA VAL A 207 2.46 7.44 -7.72
C VAL A 207 3.99 7.47 -7.63
N SER A 208 4.67 8.40 -8.32
CA SER A 208 6.11 8.63 -8.12
C SER A 208 6.40 9.13 -6.71
N ASP A 209 5.51 9.91 -6.10
CA ASP A 209 5.70 10.45 -4.75
C ASP A 209 5.15 9.56 -3.61
N CYS A 210 4.37 8.52 -3.95
CA CYS A 210 3.75 7.56 -3.03
C CYS A 210 4.75 6.85 -2.09
N ARG A 211 4.41 6.75 -0.79
CA ARG A 211 5.32 6.24 0.26
C ARG A 211 4.77 5.09 1.11
N LEU A 212 3.46 4.86 1.14
CA LEU A 212 2.78 3.97 2.08
C LEU A 212 1.94 2.90 1.35
N GLU A 213 0.92 3.32 0.61
CA GLU A 213 0.08 2.37 -0.16
C GLU A 213 -0.56 2.99 -1.41
N LEU A 214 -0.69 2.15 -2.43
CA LEU A 214 -1.48 2.37 -3.63
C LEU A 214 -2.61 1.35 -3.69
N LEU A 215 -3.86 1.82 -3.59
CA LEU A 215 -5.06 1.02 -3.81
C LEU A 215 -5.56 1.28 -5.23
N SER A 216 -5.89 0.24 -5.99
CA SER A 216 -6.20 0.39 -7.41
C SER A 216 -7.29 -0.59 -7.86
N ALA A 217 -8.52 -0.08 -8.07
CA ALA A 217 -9.60 -0.83 -8.68
C ALA A 217 -9.68 -0.50 -10.17
N GLN A 218 -9.39 -1.48 -11.02
CA GLN A 218 -9.36 -1.33 -12.49
C GLN A 218 -10.32 -2.34 -13.14
N PRO A 219 -11.60 -1.99 -13.36
CA PRO A 219 -12.53 -2.81 -14.12
C PRO A 219 -12.21 -2.79 -15.61
N GLY A 220 -12.69 -3.79 -16.35
CA GLY A 220 -12.46 -3.96 -17.79
C GLY A 220 -11.04 -4.41 -18.16
N LEU A 221 -10.72 -4.30 -19.46
CA LEU A 221 -9.39 -4.57 -20.01
C LEU A 221 -8.52 -3.30 -19.99
N ARG A 222 -7.20 -3.47 -19.77
CA ARG A 222 -6.20 -2.40 -19.92
C ARG A 222 -5.36 -2.63 -21.18
N PRO A 223 -5.12 -1.59 -22.01
CA PRO A 223 -4.20 -1.70 -23.15
C PRO A 223 -2.78 -2.06 -22.71
N PRO A 224 -2.00 -2.86 -23.49
CA PRO A 224 -0.65 -3.28 -23.13
C PRO A 224 0.29 -2.13 -22.75
N ALA A 225 0.38 -1.07 -23.56
CA ALA A 225 1.21 0.10 -23.28
C ALA A 225 0.86 0.82 -21.95
N VAL A 226 -0.41 0.75 -21.52
CA VAL A 226 -0.88 1.34 -20.25
C VAL A 226 -0.56 0.41 -19.07
N LEU A 227 -0.33 -0.89 -19.30
CA LEU A 227 0.20 -1.82 -18.29
C LEU A 227 1.73 -1.65 -18.19
N GLU A 228 2.43 -1.61 -19.32
CA GLU A 228 3.89 -1.47 -19.42
C GLU A 228 4.40 -0.17 -18.77
N LEU A 229 3.75 0.97 -19.06
CA LEU A 229 4.07 2.26 -18.43
C LEU A 229 3.90 2.23 -16.90
N ALA A 230 2.83 1.58 -16.41
CA ALA A 230 2.59 1.44 -14.97
C ALA A 230 3.62 0.49 -14.33
N ASN A 231 3.96 -0.62 -14.99
CA ASN A 231 4.88 -1.64 -14.47
C ASN A 231 6.22 -1.06 -14.04
N ALA A 232 6.83 -0.22 -14.88
CA ALA A 232 8.13 0.42 -14.60
C ALA A 232 8.05 1.49 -13.49
N GLN A 233 6.86 1.93 -13.11
CA GLN A 233 6.60 2.88 -12.01
C GLN A 233 6.25 2.15 -10.72
N ASP A 234 5.30 1.22 -10.78
CA ASP A 234 4.82 0.44 -9.64
C ASP A 234 5.97 -0.36 -9.01
N GLN A 235 6.91 -0.90 -9.82
CA GLN A 235 8.16 -1.50 -9.33
C GLN A 235 9.03 -0.52 -8.52
N ARG A 236 9.19 0.73 -8.99
CA ARG A 236 9.95 1.79 -8.28
C ARG A 236 9.24 2.30 -7.04
N MET A 237 7.92 2.15 -6.96
CA MET A 237 7.14 2.44 -5.76
C MET A 237 7.31 1.32 -4.72
N LEU A 238 7.13 0.06 -5.14
CA LEU A 238 7.31 -1.15 -4.32
C LEU A 238 8.73 -1.29 -3.77
N SER A 239 9.76 -1.01 -4.57
CA SER A 239 11.17 -1.08 -4.16
C SER A 239 11.56 -0.07 -3.07
N ARG A 240 10.68 0.88 -2.73
CA ARG A 240 10.85 1.83 -1.61
C ARG A 240 10.10 1.40 -0.34
N GLY A 241 9.45 0.23 -0.35
CA GLY A 241 8.72 -0.33 0.78
C GLY A 241 7.23 0.08 0.86
N ALA A 242 6.71 0.84 -0.11
CA ALA A 242 5.28 1.10 -0.23
C ALA A 242 4.54 -0.15 -0.74
N THR A 243 3.25 -0.28 -0.42
CA THR A 243 2.44 -1.45 -0.82
C THR A 243 1.54 -1.17 -2.03
N LEU A 244 1.20 -2.21 -2.79
CA LEU A 244 0.21 -2.15 -3.89
C LEU A 244 -0.88 -3.20 -3.66
N ARG A 245 -2.16 -2.76 -3.67
CA ARG A 245 -3.33 -3.64 -3.64
C ARG A 245 -4.23 -3.35 -4.83
N ALA A 246 -4.37 -4.32 -5.74
CA ALA A 246 -5.07 -4.14 -7.02
C ALA A 246 -6.27 -5.10 -7.18
N LEU A 247 -7.42 -4.53 -7.57
CA LEU A 247 -8.64 -5.26 -7.95
C LEU A 247 -8.83 -5.25 -9.46
N TYR A 248 -8.96 -6.44 -10.04
CA TYR A 248 -9.30 -6.65 -11.45
C TYR A 248 -10.62 -7.41 -11.61
N GLN A 249 -11.28 -7.24 -12.76
CA GLN A 249 -12.38 -8.10 -13.19
C GLN A 249 -11.87 -9.39 -13.86
N PRO A 250 -12.68 -10.46 -13.93
CA PRO A 250 -12.26 -11.74 -14.49
C PRO A 250 -11.79 -11.68 -15.95
N VAL A 251 -12.25 -10.71 -16.75
CA VAL A 251 -11.74 -10.47 -18.11
C VAL A 251 -10.22 -10.20 -18.17
N ALA A 252 -9.58 -9.76 -17.09
CA ALA A 252 -8.11 -9.66 -17.03
C ALA A 252 -7.41 -11.03 -17.20
N LEU A 253 -8.09 -12.13 -16.84
CA LEU A 253 -7.60 -13.50 -17.01
C LEU A 253 -7.64 -13.99 -18.48
N THR A 254 -8.23 -13.22 -19.40
CA THR A 254 -8.22 -13.54 -20.85
C THR A 254 -7.21 -12.73 -21.66
N ALA A 255 -6.32 -11.96 -21.01
CA ALA A 255 -5.37 -11.07 -21.68
C ALA A 255 -3.94 -11.30 -21.19
N ASP A 256 -3.07 -11.86 -22.05
CA ASP A 256 -1.69 -12.22 -21.70
C ASP A 256 -0.87 -11.03 -21.17
N SER A 257 -1.14 -9.81 -21.65
CA SER A 257 -0.51 -8.59 -21.14
C SER A 257 -0.87 -8.30 -19.68
N ALA A 258 -2.14 -8.50 -19.31
CA ALA A 258 -2.62 -8.32 -17.94
C ALA A 258 -2.12 -9.44 -17.01
N VAL A 259 -2.09 -10.68 -17.50
CA VAL A 259 -1.51 -11.82 -16.75
C VAL A 259 -0.02 -11.59 -16.50
N ARG A 260 0.80 -11.29 -17.53
CA ARG A 260 2.24 -11.01 -17.35
C ARG A 260 2.52 -9.85 -16.39
N HIS A 261 1.77 -8.76 -16.49
CA HIS A 261 1.88 -7.63 -15.56
C HIS A 261 1.55 -8.08 -14.13
N ALA A 262 0.45 -8.81 -13.91
CA ALA A 262 0.07 -9.29 -12.60
C ALA A 262 1.08 -10.30 -12.00
N THR A 263 1.68 -11.17 -12.82
CA THR A 263 2.81 -12.02 -12.39
C THR A 263 3.97 -11.14 -11.91
N SER A 264 4.44 -10.21 -12.74
CA SER A 264 5.58 -9.35 -12.42
C SER A 264 5.35 -8.44 -11.21
N MET A 265 4.13 -7.94 -11.02
CA MET A 265 3.78 -7.18 -9.81
C MET A 265 3.74 -8.06 -8.57
N THR A 266 3.25 -9.31 -8.67
CA THR A 266 3.25 -10.28 -7.56
C THR A 266 4.69 -10.63 -7.14
N GLU A 267 5.62 -10.78 -8.08
CA GLU A 267 7.05 -10.99 -7.81
C GLU A 267 7.67 -9.83 -6.99
N HIS A 268 7.19 -8.60 -7.20
CA HIS A 268 7.60 -7.39 -6.48
C HIS A 268 6.78 -7.15 -5.19
N GLY A 269 6.02 -8.14 -4.70
CA GLY A 269 5.28 -8.07 -3.45
C GLY A 269 3.92 -7.36 -3.51
N ALA A 270 3.45 -6.97 -4.70
CA ALA A 270 2.10 -6.45 -4.86
C ALA A 270 1.05 -7.55 -4.66
N GLN A 271 -0.11 -7.15 -4.15
CA GLN A 271 -1.26 -8.03 -3.93
C GLN A 271 -2.29 -7.75 -5.02
N LEU A 272 -2.63 -8.74 -5.84
CA LEU A 272 -3.60 -8.59 -6.93
C LEU A 272 -4.70 -9.65 -6.81
N ARG A 273 -5.96 -9.20 -6.67
CA ARG A 273 -7.15 -10.03 -6.51
C ARG A 273 -8.13 -9.84 -7.67
N VAL A 274 -8.96 -10.85 -7.92
CA VAL A 274 -10.02 -10.81 -8.94
C VAL A 274 -11.38 -10.84 -8.26
N LEU A 275 -12.11 -9.73 -8.36
CA LEU A 275 -13.50 -9.63 -7.91
C LEU A 275 -14.42 -9.87 -9.11
N ASP A 276 -15.29 -10.88 -9.03
CA ASP A 276 -16.28 -11.15 -10.08
C ASP A 276 -17.60 -10.38 -9.90
N GLU A 277 -17.62 -9.31 -9.10
CA GLU A 277 -18.75 -8.38 -8.97
C GLU A 277 -18.51 -7.06 -9.72
N PRO A 278 -19.56 -6.30 -10.07
CA PRO A 278 -19.40 -4.96 -10.65
C PRO A 278 -18.86 -3.97 -9.60
N PHE A 279 -17.65 -3.46 -9.80
CA PHE A 279 -17.04 -2.39 -8.99
C PHE A 279 -16.66 -1.19 -9.86
N ARG A 280 -16.54 0.00 -9.24
CA ARG A 280 -16.16 1.23 -9.96
C ARG A 280 -14.64 1.39 -10.00
N ARG A 281 -14.16 2.09 -11.04
CA ARG A 281 -12.74 2.44 -11.16
C ARG A 281 -12.35 3.44 -10.06
N LEU A 282 -11.26 3.17 -9.37
CA LEU A 282 -10.75 3.96 -8.25
C LEU A 282 -9.23 3.80 -8.16
N ILE A 283 -8.51 4.87 -7.85
CA ILE A 283 -7.14 4.82 -7.36
C ILE A 283 -7.09 5.61 -6.05
N VAL A 284 -6.40 5.11 -5.02
CA VAL A 284 -6.11 5.86 -3.79
C VAL A 284 -4.62 5.78 -3.50
N ILE A 285 -4.02 6.93 -3.20
CA ILE A 285 -2.58 7.10 -2.98
C ILE A 285 -2.37 7.61 -1.55
N ASP A 286 -1.62 6.86 -0.74
CA ASP A 286 -1.28 7.12 0.67
C ASP A 286 -2.47 7.45 1.60
N ARG A 287 -3.70 7.08 1.23
CA ARG A 287 -4.98 7.55 1.82
C ARG A 287 -5.11 9.09 1.87
N ARG A 288 -4.43 9.80 0.96
CA ARG A 288 -4.41 11.28 0.89
C ARG A 288 -4.94 11.86 -0.41
N ILE A 289 -4.96 11.07 -1.49
CA ILE A 289 -5.55 11.48 -2.77
C ILE A 289 -6.32 10.29 -3.34
N ALA A 290 -7.58 10.49 -3.71
CA ALA A 290 -8.34 9.54 -4.50
C ALA A 290 -8.53 10.07 -5.94
N VAL A 291 -8.43 9.19 -6.93
CA VAL A 291 -8.67 9.50 -8.34
C VAL A 291 -9.86 8.66 -8.82
N ILE A 292 -10.92 9.34 -9.25
CA ILE A 292 -12.18 8.73 -9.69
C ILE A 292 -12.59 9.24 -11.08
N PRO A 293 -13.28 8.44 -11.91
CA PRO A 293 -13.84 8.91 -13.18
C PRO A 293 -14.86 10.03 -12.97
N ALA A 294 -14.80 11.04 -13.82
CA ALA A 294 -15.78 12.12 -13.92
C ALA A 294 -16.52 12.16 -15.28
N ALA A 295 -16.22 11.19 -16.15
CA ALA A 295 -16.94 10.88 -17.39
C ALA A 295 -16.89 9.36 -17.65
N GLU A 296 -17.90 8.81 -18.34
CA GLU A 296 -18.04 7.35 -18.54
C GLU A 296 -16.98 6.75 -19.48
N ASP A 297 -16.52 7.54 -20.44
CA ASP A 297 -15.43 7.21 -21.38
C ASP A 297 -14.03 7.34 -20.76
N HIS A 298 -13.95 7.73 -19.48
CA HIS A 298 -12.72 8.08 -18.76
C HIS A 298 -11.92 9.23 -19.38
N SER A 299 -12.53 10.08 -20.21
CA SER A 299 -11.89 11.32 -20.71
C SER A 299 -11.60 12.33 -19.60
N ARG A 300 -12.33 12.24 -18.48
CA ARG A 300 -12.23 13.13 -17.33
C ARG A 300 -12.07 12.35 -16.03
N ALA A 301 -11.21 12.84 -15.13
CA ALA A 301 -11.06 12.33 -13.77
C ALA A 301 -11.06 13.45 -12.73
N ALA A 302 -11.58 13.16 -11.54
CA ALA A 302 -11.54 14.04 -10.38
C ALA A 302 -10.47 13.55 -9.40
N PHE A 303 -9.56 14.44 -9.00
CA PHE A 303 -8.55 14.21 -7.96
C PHE A 303 -9.07 14.81 -6.65
N VAL A 304 -9.42 13.95 -5.70
CA VAL A 304 -10.09 14.28 -4.44
C VAL A 304 -9.09 14.21 -3.29
N GLU A 305 -8.92 15.33 -2.57
CA GLU A 305 -8.05 15.45 -1.38
C GLU A 305 -8.86 15.54 -0.07
N ASP A 306 -10.20 15.46 -0.14
CA ASP A 306 -11.08 15.51 1.04
C ASP A 306 -10.98 14.24 1.90
N PRO A 307 -10.61 14.32 3.19
CA PRO A 307 -10.40 13.14 4.02
C PRO A 307 -11.64 12.26 4.23
N ALA A 308 -12.84 12.84 4.27
CA ALA A 308 -14.07 12.08 4.49
C ALA A 308 -14.47 11.30 3.24
N ALA A 309 -14.38 11.92 2.07
CA ALA A 309 -14.57 11.27 0.77
C ALA A 309 -13.54 10.17 0.54
N ILE A 310 -12.25 10.41 0.86
CA ILE A 310 -11.21 9.37 0.75
C ILE A 310 -11.50 8.21 1.70
N ALA A 311 -11.84 8.47 2.98
CA ALA A 311 -12.19 7.42 3.94
C ALA A 311 -13.38 6.56 3.46
N TYR A 312 -14.41 7.19 2.88
CA TYR A 312 -15.56 6.49 2.30
C TYR A 312 -15.18 5.65 1.06
N LEU A 313 -14.35 6.18 0.15
CA LEU A 313 -13.87 5.47 -1.04
C LEU A 313 -12.97 4.28 -0.66
N VAL A 314 -12.09 4.44 0.34
CA VAL A 314 -11.28 3.35 0.91
C VAL A 314 -12.20 2.31 1.56
N ALA A 315 -13.21 2.70 2.34
CA ALA A 315 -14.19 1.75 2.89
C ALA A 315 -15.05 1.05 1.80
N GLY A 316 -15.14 1.61 0.60
CA GLY A 316 -15.61 0.89 -0.60
C GLY A 316 -14.60 -0.17 -1.03
N PHE A 317 -13.36 0.23 -1.29
CA PHE A 317 -12.27 -0.67 -1.72
C PHE A 317 -12.04 -1.84 -0.75
N GLU A 318 -11.96 -1.61 0.56
CA GLU A 318 -11.68 -2.67 1.54
C GLU A 318 -12.79 -3.74 1.56
N ARG A 319 -14.07 -3.32 1.44
CA ARG A 319 -15.20 -4.28 1.33
C ARG A 319 -15.11 -5.12 0.06
N ASP A 320 -14.76 -4.50 -1.06
CA ASP A 320 -14.60 -5.18 -2.35
C ASP A 320 -13.36 -6.08 -2.37
N TRP A 321 -12.29 -5.67 -1.67
CA TRP A 321 -11.08 -6.44 -1.44
C TRP A 321 -11.35 -7.74 -0.67
N ASP A 322 -12.12 -7.68 0.40
CA ASP A 322 -12.48 -8.84 1.23
C ASP A 322 -13.34 -9.88 0.49
N ARG A 323 -14.10 -9.47 -0.53
CA ARG A 323 -14.90 -10.37 -1.39
C ARG A 323 -14.15 -10.88 -2.62
N ALA A 324 -12.95 -10.36 -2.91
CA ALA A 324 -12.22 -10.68 -4.12
C ALA A 324 -11.36 -11.95 -3.96
N ASP A 325 -11.35 -12.82 -4.97
CA ASP A 325 -10.53 -14.03 -4.96
C ASP A 325 -9.04 -13.69 -5.07
N GLN A 326 -8.21 -14.34 -4.24
CA GLN A 326 -6.78 -14.37 -4.47
C GLN A 326 -6.46 -15.25 -5.68
N VAL A 327 -5.61 -14.75 -6.58
CA VAL A 327 -5.17 -15.48 -7.78
C VAL A 327 -3.66 -15.72 -7.67
N HIS A 328 -3.23 -16.96 -7.93
CA HIS A 328 -1.82 -17.31 -8.04
C HIS A 328 -1.34 -16.99 -9.46
N TRP A 329 -0.82 -15.78 -9.67
CA TRP A 329 -0.44 -15.27 -11.01
C TRP A 329 0.79 -15.93 -11.66
N HIS A 330 1.49 -16.81 -10.93
CA HIS A 330 2.65 -17.55 -11.44
C HIS A 330 2.20 -18.85 -12.10
N GLY A 331 2.76 -19.17 -13.28
CA GLY A 331 2.51 -20.44 -13.97
C GLY A 331 1.09 -20.63 -14.53
N LEU A 332 0.30 -19.55 -14.66
CA LEU A 332 -1.05 -19.59 -15.23
C LEU A 332 -1.02 -19.88 -16.73
N ASP A 333 -1.17 -21.17 -17.09
CA ASP A 333 -1.35 -21.58 -18.48
C ASP A 333 -2.77 -21.28 -18.99
N THR A 334 -2.95 -21.26 -20.31
CA THR A 334 -4.24 -20.98 -20.96
C THR A 334 -5.34 -21.95 -20.52
N ARG A 335 -5.01 -23.21 -20.17
CA ARG A 335 -6.00 -24.20 -19.69
C ARG A 335 -6.47 -23.87 -18.28
N THR A 336 -5.57 -23.51 -17.37
CA THR A 336 -5.88 -23.10 -16.00
C THR A 336 -6.71 -21.83 -15.96
N LEU A 337 -6.33 -20.81 -16.76
CA LEU A 337 -7.12 -19.59 -16.95
C LEU A 337 -8.53 -19.90 -17.48
N THR A 338 -8.61 -20.73 -18.53
CA THR A 338 -9.89 -21.16 -19.12
C THR A 338 -10.76 -21.93 -18.11
N ARG A 339 -10.17 -22.81 -17.30
CA ARG A 339 -10.88 -23.54 -16.24
C ARG A 339 -11.40 -22.57 -15.17
N ALA A 340 -10.57 -21.70 -14.61
CA ALA A 340 -10.97 -20.76 -13.57
C ALA A 340 -12.14 -19.86 -14.00
N LEU A 341 -12.15 -19.42 -15.27
CA LEU A 341 -13.26 -18.68 -15.86
C LEU A 341 -14.52 -19.55 -16.09
N THR A 342 -14.34 -20.82 -16.49
CA THR A 342 -15.44 -21.78 -16.63
C THR A 342 -16.11 -22.08 -15.29
N ASP A 343 -15.31 -22.25 -14.23
CA ASP A 343 -15.78 -22.47 -12.86
C ASP A 343 -16.50 -21.22 -12.31
N ARG A 344 -16.02 -20.00 -12.61
CA ARG A 344 -16.74 -18.74 -12.30
C ARG A 344 -18.10 -18.66 -12.99
N VAL A 345 -18.15 -18.89 -14.31
CA VAL A 345 -19.41 -18.94 -15.07
C VAL A 345 -20.38 -19.96 -14.44
N GLY A 346 -19.87 -21.14 -14.07
CA GLY A 346 -20.65 -22.16 -13.38
C GLY A 346 -21.24 -21.71 -12.05
N ARG A 347 -20.44 -21.06 -11.18
CA ARG A 347 -20.92 -20.52 -9.89
C ARG A 347 -22.02 -19.48 -10.07
N LEU A 348 -21.87 -18.55 -11.01
CA LEU A 348 -22.87 -17.50 -11.25
C LEU A 348 -24.17 -18.06 -11.85
N LEU A 349 -24.10 -19.08 -12.71
CA LEU A 349 -25.29 -19.78 -13.20
C LEU A 349 -26.00 -20.56 -12.08
N ALA A 350 -25.25 -21.17 -11.16
CA ALA A 350 -25.81 -21.85 -9.99
C ALA A 350 -26.48 -20.87 -8.98
N GLN A 351 -26.06 -19.59 -8.98
CA GLN A 351 -26.74 -18.49 -8.28
C GLN A 351 -27.99 -17.96 -9.03
N GLY A 352 -28.33 -18.52 -10.20
CA GLY A 352 -29.51 -18.14 -10.98
C GLY A 352 -29.33 -16.94 -11.91
N LEU A 353 -28.09 -16.45 -12.14
CA LEU A 353 -27.85 -15.37 -13.09
C LEU A 353 -28.09 -15.85 -14.54
N THR A 354 -28.69 -14.99 -15.37
CA THR A 354 -28.83 -15.24 -16.81
C THR A 354 -27.47 -15.11 -17.54
N GLN A 355 -27.32 -15.73 -18.71
CA GLN A 355 -26.10 -15.62 -19.52
C GLN A 355 -25.66 -14.17 -19.78
N ARG A 356 -26.62 -13.26 -20.04
CA ARG A 356 -26.36 -11.82 -20.19
C ARG A 356 -25.87 -11.15 -18.89
N ALA A 357 -26.46 -11.52 -17.75
CA ALA A 357 -26.01 -11.03 -16.45
C ALA A 357 -24.59 -11.55 -16.12
N VAL A 358 -24.29 -12.82 -16.40
CA VAL A 358 -22.95 -13.41 -16.26
C VAL A 358 -21.93 -12.71 -17.18
N ALA A 359 -22.28 -12.45 -18.43
CA ALA A 359 -21.44 -11.73 -19.39
C ALA A 359 -21.07 -10.33 -18.89
N SER A 360 -22.07 -9.53 -18.51
CA SER A 360 -21.89 -8.19 -17.94
C SER A 360 -21.07 -8.23 -16.63
N ARG A 361 -21.37 -9.16 -15.72
CA ARG A 361 -20.71 -9.29 -14.41
C ARG A 361 -19.24 -9.71 -14.51
N LEU A 362 -18.88 -10.58 -15.47
CA LEU A 362 -17.50 -11.03 -15.69
C LEU A 362 -16.66 -10.11 -16.60
N GLY A 363 -17.29 -9.14 -17.28
CA GLY A 363 -16.65 -8.31 -18.31
C GLY A 363 -16.44 -9.05 -19.65
N LEU A 364 -17.24 -10.09 -19.94
CA LEU A 364 -17.09 -10.98 -21.09
C LEU A 364 -18.20 -10.76 -22.13
N SER A 365 -17.99 -11.18 -23.37
CA SER A 365 -19.07 -11.22 -24.37
C SER A 365 -20.03 -12.39 -24.10
N GLU A 366 -21.31 -12.25 -24.46
CA GLU A 366 -22.28 -13.35 -24.33
C GLU A 366 -21.86 -14.60 -25.15
N ARG A 367 -21.15 -14.42 -26.26
CA ARG A 367 -20.53 -15.50 -27.05
C ARG A 367 -19.42 -16.22 -26.28
N THR A 368 -18.60 -15.47 -25.55
CA THR A 368 -17.56 -16.05 -24.68
C THR A 368 -18.22 -16.90 -23.59
N VAL A 369 -19.23 -16.36 -22.90
CA VAL A 369 -19.98 -17.10 -21.86
C VAL A 369 -20.68 -18.33 -22.44
N ALA A 370 -21.27 -18.27 -23.65
CA ALA A 370 -21.82 -19.44 -24.34
C ALA A 370 -20.78 -20.57 -24.51
N GLY A 371 -19.53 -20.21 -24.85
CA GLY A 371 -18.42 -21.16 -24.94
C GLY A 371 -18.06 -21.81 -23.61
N HIS A 372 -18.07 -21.05 -22.51
CA HIS A 372 -17.91 -21.61 -21.16
C HIS A 372 -19.10 -22.50 -20.75
N ILE A 373 -20.33 -22.12 -21.10
CA ILE A 373 -21.53 -22.95 -20.89
C ILE A 373 -21.46 -24.27 -21.66
N SER A 374 -20.97 -24.26 -22.91
CA SER A 374 -20.73 -25.51 -23.65
C SER A 374 -19.75 -26.39 -22.90
N ARG A 375 -18.56 -25.87 -22.53
CA ARG A 375 -17.57 -26.68 -21.79
C ARG A 375 -18.09 -27.23 -20.47
N LEU A 376 -18.94 -26.49 -19.74
CA LEU A 376 -19.64 -27.02 -18.56
C LEU A 376 -20.62 -28.14 -18.92
N ARG A 377 -21.43 -27.96 -19.97
CA ARG A 377 -22.34 -29.01 -20.46
C ARG A 377 -21.58 -30.27 -20.88
N ASP A 378 -20.47 -30.11 -21.59
CA ASP A 378 -19.63 -31.20 -22.08
C ASP A 378 -18.96 -31.94 -20.89
N LEU A 379 -18.44 -31.20 -19.90
CA LEU A 379 -17.83 -31.72 -18.68
C LEU A 379 -18.81 -32.52 -17.79
N TYR A 380 -20.06 -32.07 -17.67
CA TYR A 380 -21.10 -32.72 -16.86
C TYR A 380 -22.01 -33.67 -17.65
N GLY A 381 -21.82 -33.84 -18.96
CA GLY A 381 -22.69 -34.68 -19.80
C GLY A 381 -24.12 -34.15 -19.97
N ALA A 382 -24.33 -32.83 -19.93
CA ALA A 382 -25.64 -32.21 -19.89
C ALA A 382 -26.16 -31.79 -21.29
N GLY A 383 -27.29 -32.38 -21.71
CA GLY A 383 -28.00 -32.00 -22.94
C GLY A 383 -28.60 -30.60 -22.90
N THR A 384 -28.98 -30.09 -21.72
CA THR A 384 -29.60 -28.76 -21.55
C THR A 384 -28.97 -27.96 -20.40
N LEU A 385 -29.19 -26.65 -20.38
CA LEU A 385 -28.77 -25.78 -19.27
C LEU A 385 -29.48 -26.13 -17.95
N PHE A 386 -30.74 -26.57 -18.00
CA PHE A 386 -31.48 -27.06 -16.82
C PHE A 386 -30.85 -28.35 -16.26
N GLN A 387 -30.53 -29.31 -17.13
CA GLN A 387 -29.83 -30.53 -16.75
C GLN A 387 -28.44 -30.23 -16.17
N LEU A 388 -27.72 -29.26 -16.72
CA LEU A 388 -26.44 -28.81 -16.16
C LEU A 388 -26.60 -28.27 -14.74
N GLY A 389 -27.57 -27.37 -14.50
CA GLY A 389 -27.85 -26.85 -13.17
C GLY A 389 -28.23 -27.92 -12.15
N TRP A 390 -29.00 -28.93 -12.57
CA TRP A 390 -29.33 -30.09 -11.73
C TRP A 390 -28.08 -30.93 -11.38
N LEU A 391 -27.25 -31.25 -12.38
CA LEU A 391 -26.05 -32.06 -12.19
C LEU A 391 -24.97 -31.34 -11.37
N MET A 392 -24.80 -30.03 -11.56
CA MET A 392 -23.91 -29.21 -10.72
C MET A 392 -24.38 -29.15 -9.26
N ARG A 393 -25.70 -29.16 -9.01
CA ARG A 393 -26.27 -29.24 -7.65
C ARG A 393 -26.11 -30.63 -7.03
N GLY A 394 -26.22 -31.70 -7.82
CA GLY A 394 -26.03 -33.09 -7.35
C GLY A 394 -24.56 -33.52 -7.21
N GLY A 395 -23.63 -32.88 -7.92
CA GLY A 395 -22.21 -33.25 -7.98
C GLY A 395 -21.37 -32.84 -6.78
N GLY A 396 -21.89 -32.00 -5.88
CA GLY A 396 -21.16 -31.44 -4.72
C GLY A 396 -20.83 -32.43 -3.58
N GLY A 397 -20.55 -33.70 -3.89
CA GLY A 397 -20.31 -34.75 -2.90
C GLY A 397 -19.49 -35.97 -3.35
N ARG A 398 -18.92 -35.98 -4.57
CA ARG A 398 -17.98 -37.02 -5.03
C ARG A 398 -16.99 -36.47 -6.06
N GLY A 399 -15.68 -36.60 -5.79
CA GLY A 399 -14.58 -36.19 -6.67
C GLY A 399 -13.46 -35.53 -5.89
#